data_AF-A0A8D9P8Z7-F1
#
_entry.id   AF-A0A8D9P8Z7-F1
#
_cell.length_a   1.000
_cell.length_b   1.000
_cell.length_c   1.000
_cell.angle_alpha   90.00
_cell.angle_beta   90.00
_cell.angle_gamma   90.00
#
_symmetry.space_group_name_H-M   'P 1'
#
loop_
_entity.id
_entity.type
_entity.pdbx_description
1 polymer ?
#
loop_
_entity_poly.entity_id
_entity_poly.type
_entity_poly.pdbx_seq_one_letter_code
_entity_poly.pdbx_strand_id
1 'polypeptide(L)'
;MIMSEENQEMEQQFVEIYGEDGQIVKCEIYDVIDFEDKTYALLLPVTEDEEDDDSEVIVMEYIEEGEDGYFQNIEDEEEFKKVCAFIESLDDEEDE
;
A
#
# COMPACT_ATOMS: atom_id res chain seq x y z
N MET A 1 -27.79 15.25 19.18
CA MET A 1 -27.82 15.13 17.72
C MET A 1 -26.47 14.56 17.33
N ILE A 2 -26.45 13.29 16.93
CA ILE A 2 -25.27 12.66 16.33
C ILE A 2 -25.25 13.26 14.92
N MET A 3 -24.28 14.14 14.63
CA MET A 3 -24.19 14.75 13.31
C MET A 3 -23.67 13.70 12.34
N SER A 4 -24.55 13.30 11.42
CA SER A 4 -24.20 12.81 10.11
C SER A 4 -23.35 13.86 9.41
N GLU A 5 -22.15 13.49 9.00
CA GLU A 5 -21.53 14.07 7.81
C GLU A 5 -21.05 12.86 7.01
N GLU A 6 -21.80 12.55 5.95
CA GLU A 6 -21.37 11.59 4.93
C GLU A 6 -20.15 12.18 4.24
N ASN A 7 -18.96 11.78 4.68
CA ASN A 7 -17.72 12.08 3.98
C ASN A 7 -17.46 10.98 2.95
N GLN A 8 -18.32 10.90 1.93
CA GLN A 8 -18.02 10.17 0.70
C GLN A 8 -17.07 11.03 -0.13
N GLU A 9 -15.88 11.29 0.39
CA GLU A 9 -14.76 11.67 -0.44
C GLU A 9 -14.30 10.40 -1.16
N MET A 10 -13.76 10.52 -2.37
CA MET A 10 -12.91 9.46 -2.91
C MET A 10 -11.77 9.31 -1.89
N GLU A 11 -11.92 8.41 -0.93
CA GLU A 11 -10.93 8.18 0.12
C GLU A 11 -9.68 7.69 -0.60
N GLN A 12 -8.76 8.59 -0.94
CA GLN A 12 -7.35 8.24 -0.99
C GLN A 12 -7.10 7.53 0.33
N GLN A 13 -7.00 6.20 0.28
CA GLN A 13 -6.92 5.39 1.48
C GLN A 13 -5.51 5.55 2.01
N PHE A 14 -5.33 6.56 2.86
CA PHE A 14 -4.09 6.72 3.59
C PHE A 14 -4.07 5.71 4.74
N VAL A 15 -2.97 4.97 4.84
CA VAL A 15 -2.72 4.05 5.95
C VAL A 15 -1.55 4.58 6.78
N GLU A 16 -1.71 4.51 8.09
CA GLU A 16 -0.65 4.83 9.04
C GLU A 16 0.03 3.52 9.43
N ILE A 17 1.28 3.35 8.99
CA ILE A 17 2.08 2.18 9.30
C ILE A 17 2.85 2.47 10.58
N TYR A 18 2.67 1.61 11.58
CA TYR A 18 3.40 1.67 12.84
C TYR A 18 4.63 0.76 12.72
N GLY A 19 5.79 1.36 12.50
CA GLY A 19 7.05 0.62 12.50
C GLY A 19 7.40 0.08 13.89
N GLU A 20 8.18 -0.99 13.95
CA GLU A 20 8.61 -1.63 15.21
C GLU A 20 9.39 -0.69 16.16
N ASP A 21 10.00 0.39 15.63
CA ASP A 21 10.69 1.42 16.41
C ASP A 21 9.74 2.48 17.02
N GLY A 22 8.43 2.40 16.74
CA GLY A 22 7.43 3.39 17.13
C GLY A 22 7.34 4.60 16.19
N GLN A 23 7.99 4.53 15.02
CA GLN A 23 7.83 5.50 13.95
C GLN A 23 6.48 5.27 13.25
N ILE A 24 5.70 6.33 13.09
CA ILE A 24 4.46 6.30 12.32
C ILE A 24 4.78 6.87 10.95
N VAL A 25 4.63 6.06 9.91
CA VAL A 25 4.81 6.48 8.52
C VAL A 25 3.43 6.54 7.88
N LYS A 26 3.04 7.72 7.41
CA LYS A 26 1.80 7.88 6.66
C LYS A 26 2.07 7.51 5.21
N CYS A 27 1.36 6.52 4.70
CA CYS A 27 1.46 6.10 3.30
C CYS A 27 0.10 6.24 2.62
N GLU A 28 0.11 6.53 1.33
CA GLU A 28 -1.06 6.46 0.46
C GLU A 28 -1.13 5.07 -0.18
N ILE A 29 -2.28 4.42 -0.14
CA ILE A 29 -2.51 3.22 -0.95
C ILE A 29 -2.57 3.66 -2.42
N TYR A 30 -1.54 3.30 -3.17
CA TYR A 30 -1.44 3.56 -4.60
C TYR A 30 -2.29 2.55 -5.38
N ASP A 31 -2.08 1.25 -5.11
CA ASP A 31 -2.81 0.16 -5.77
C ASP A 31 -2.86 -1.09 -4.88
N VAL A 32 -3.78 -2.01 -5.19
CA VAL A 32 -3.95 -3.28 -4.47
C VAL A 32 -4.05 -4.41 -5.47
N ILE A 33 -3.12 -5.35 -5.35
CA ILE A 33 -2.91 -6.45 -6.27
C ILE A 33 -3.24 -7.76 -5.60
N ASP A 34 -4.07 -8.56 -6.26
CA ASP A 34 -4.32 -9.94 -5.87
C ASP A 34 -3.40 -10.87 -6.67
N PHE A 35 -2.51 -11.57 -5.98
CA PHE A 35 -1.53 -12.45 -6.59
C PHE A 35 -1.34 -13.73 -5.77
N GLU A 36 -1.39 -14.90 -6.44
CA GLU A 36 -1.23 -16.22 -5.81
C GLU A 36 -2.09 -16.46 -4.54
N ASP A 37 -3.36 -16.01 -4.53
CA ASP A 37 -4.32 -16.13 -3.40
C ASP A 37 -3.97 -15.22 -2.20
N LYS A 38 -3.09 -14.24 -2.42
CA LYS A 38 -2.69 -13.23 -1.44
C LYS A 38 -2.98 -11.84 -1.98
N THR A 39 -3.27 -10.92 -1.07
CA THR A 39 -3.48 -9.52 -1.40
C THR A 39 -2.23 -8.73 -1.05
N TYR A 40 -1.75 -7.90 -1.97
CA TYR A 40 -0.61 -7.03 -1.80
C TYR A 40 -1.06 -5.59 -2.01
N ALA A 41 -0.63 -4.69 -1.14
CA ALA A 41 -0.88 -3.26 -1.28
C ALA A 41 0.43 -2.54 -1.60
N LEU A 42 0.36 -1.64 -2.59
CA LEU A 42 1.41 -0.70 -2.93
C LEU A 42 1.15 0.57 -2.14
N LEU A 43 2.14 0.94 -1.33
CA LEU A 43 2.04 2.05 -0.40
C LEU A 43 3.11 3.08 -0.78
N LEU A 44 2.69 4.30 -1.09
CA LEU A 44 3.58 5.42 -1.34
C LEU A 44 3.73 6.24 -0.06
N PRO A 45 4.93 6.35 0.54
CA PRO A 45 5.14 7.15 1.73
C PRO A 45 4.89 8.63 1.43
N VAL A 46 3.97 9.25 2.16
CA VAL A 46 3.65 10.67 2.03
C VAL A 46 4.62 11.44 2.92
N THR A 47 5.74 11.90 2.35
CA THR A 47 6.69 12.77 3.05
C THR A 47 6.48 14.24 2.64
N GLU A 48 6.74 15.18 3.56
CA GLU A 48 6.63 16.63 3.29
C GLU A 48 7.74 17.15 2.35
N ASP A 49 8.77 16.35 2.09
CA ASP A 49 9.85 16.66 1.15
C ASP A 49 9.45 16.19 -0.26
N GLU A 50 8.66 17.00 -0.95
CA GLU A 50 8.21 16.81 -2.35
C GLU A 50 9.36 16.85 -3.39
N GLU A 51 10.64 16.91 -2.98
CA GLU A 51 11.80 16.98 -3.90
C GLU A 51 12.45 15.62 -4.20
N ASP A 52 12.05 14.53 -3.54
CA ASP A 52 12.51 13.16 -3.85
C ASP A 52 11.48 12.45 -4.75
N ASP A 53 11.64 12.63 -6.06
CA ASP A 53 11.02 11.83 -7.13
C ASP A 53 11.42 10.33 -7.03
N ASP A 54 12.42 10.02 -6.19
CA ASP A 54 12.87 8.68 -5.79
C ASP A 54 12.09 8.11 -4.57
N SER A 55 10.84 8.51 -4.36
CA SER A 55 9.99 7.92 -3.32
C SER A 55 9.78 6.42 -3.59
N GLU A 56 10.47 5.56 -2.84
CA GLU A 56 10.35 4.10 -2.97
C GLU A 56 8.92 3.63 -2.66
N VAL A 57 8.28 2.99 -3.65
CA VAL A 57 7.01 2.29 -3.45
C VAL A 57 7.24 1.12 -2.50
N ILE A 58 6.45 1.07 -1.44
CA ILE A 58 6.53 0.02 -0.43
C ILE A 58 5.46 -1.02 -0.75
N VAL A 59 5.88 -2.24 -1.08
CA VAL A 59 4.95 -3.36 -1.29
C VAL A 59 4.81 -4.16 -0.01
N MET A 60 3.58 -4.31 0.48
CA MET A 60 3.27 -5.13 1.66
C MET A 60 2.15 -6.14 1.37
N GLU A 61 2.25 -7.33 1.98
CA GLU A 61 1.19 -8.33 1.98
C GLU A 61 0.10 -7.94 2.98
N TYR A 62 -1.13 -7.82 2.54
CA TYR A 62 -2.29 -7.61 3.40
C TYR A 62 -2.82 -8.96 3.87
N ILE A 63 -2.81 -9.17 5.19
CA ILE A 63 -3.32 -10.37 5.84
C ILE A 63 -4.59 -9.98 6.62
N GLU A 64 -5.72 -10.56 6.22
CA GLU A 64 -6.98 -10.45 6.96
C GLU A 64 -6.98 -11.42 8.15
N GLU A 65 -6.98 -10.90 9.38
CA GLU A 65 -7.12 -11.69 10.61
C GLU A 65 -8.39 -11.31 11.39
N GLY A 66 -9.52 -11.87 10.96
CA GLY A 66 -10.80 -11.76 11.68
C GLY A 66 -11.59 -10.51 11.30
N GLU A 67 -11.79 -9.58 12.24
CA GLU A 67 -12.45 -8.28 11.97
C GLU A 67 -11.45 -7.18 11.61
N ASP A 68 -10.15 -7.44 11.76
CA ASP A 68 -9.06 -6.52 11.47
C ASP A 68 -8.05 -7.18 10.50
N GLY A 69 -7.42 -6.40 9.63
CA GLY A 69 -6.32 -6.85 8.78
C GLY A 69 -5.05 -6.07 9.07
N TYR A 70 -3.89 -6.67 8.82
CA TYR A 70 -2.60 -5.99 8.96
C TYR A 70 -1.74 -6.19 7.72
N PHE A 71 -0.85 -5.22 7.49
CA PHE A 71 0.16 -5.30 6.45
C PHE A 71 1.42 -5.95 7.02
N GLN A 72 1.94 -6.94 6.30
CA GLN A 72 3.16 -7.65 6.61
C GLN A 72 4.17 -7.48 5.48
N ASN A 73 5.45 -7.38 5.83
CA ASN A 73 6.52 -7.36 4.83
C ASN A 73 6.66 -8.74 4.19
N ILE A 74 6.98 -8.78 2.89
CA ILE A 74 7.18 -10.04 2.18
C ILE A 74 8.57 -10.58 2.55
N GLU A 75 8.63 -11.61 3.38
CA GLU A 75 9.90 -12.23 3.79
C GLU A 75 10.55 -13.05 2.65
N ASP A 76 9.75 -13.49 1.68
CA ASP A 76 10.20 -14.32 0.57
C ASP A 76 10.65 -13.46 -0.63
N GLU A 77 11.95 -13.48 -0.92
CA GLU A 77 12.54 -12.66 -2.00
C GLU A 77 12.02 -13.08 -3.40
N GLU A 78 11.69 -14.37 -3.61
CA GLU A 78 11.14 -14.82 -4.89
C GLU A 78 9.71 -14.28 -5.07
N GLU A 79 8.90 -14.33 -4.01
CA GLU A 79 7.55 -13.75 -3.99
C GLU A 79 7.58 -12.24 -4.25
N PHE A 80 8.44 -11.50 -3.54
CA PHE A 80 8.59 -10.06 -3.73
C PHE A 80 8.97 -9.71 -5.17
N LYS A 81 9.92 -10.44 -5.78
CA LYS A 81 10.30 -10.20 -7.19
C LYS A 81 9.17 -10.49 -8.16
N LYS A 82 8.36 -11.53 -7.92
CA LYS A 82 7.23 -11.85 -8.77
C LYS A 82 6.16 -10.77 -8.72
N VAL A 83 5.79 -10.31 -7.51
CA VAL A 83 4.77 -9.26 -7.37
C VAL A 83 5.26 -7.94 -7.96
N CYS A 84 6.53 -7.59 -7.75
CA CYS A 84 7.12 -6.39 -8.33
C CYS A 84 7.16 -6.46 -9.87
N ALA A 85 7.59 -7.59 -10.43
CA ALA A 85 7.56 -7.78 -11.88
C ALA A 85 6.14 -7.78 -12.46
N PHE A 86 5.15 -8.25 -11.69
CA PHE A 86 3.74 -8.19 -12.09
C PHE A 86 3.22 -6.75 -12.06
N ILE A 87 3.53 -5.98 -11.01
CA ILE A 87 3.24 -4.54 -10.92
C ILE A 87 3.82 -3.80 -12.12
N GLU A 88 5.12 -3.94 -12.37
CA GLU A 88 5.80 -3.28 -13.49
C GLU A 88 5.16 -3.66 -14.83
N SER A 89 4.73 -4.91 -14.97
CA SER A 89 4.03 -5.36 -16.19
C SER A 89 2.63 -4.78 -16.34
N LEU A 90 1.95 -4.41 -15.25
CA LEU A 90 0.63 -3.76 -15.30
C LEU A 90 0.75 -2.27 -15.63
N ASP A 91 1.78 -1.60 -15.11
CA ASP A 91 2.05 -0.19 -15.36
C ASP A 91 2.49 0.05 -16.82
N ASP A 92 3.27 -0.86 -17.40
CA ASP A 92 3.73 -0.79 -18.81
C ASP A 92 2.57 -0.95 -19.83
N GLU A 93 1.39 -1.44 -19.42
CA GLU A 93 0.21 -1.60 -20.30
C GLU A 93 -0.61 -0.30 -20.49
N GLU A 94 -0.32 0.80 -19.79
CA GLU A 94 -1.02 2.10 -19.92
C GLU A 94 -0.44 3.03 -21.01
N ASP A 95 0.55 2.58 -21.79
CA ASP A 95 1.21 3.32 -22.87
C ASP A 95 0.96 2.74 -24.29
N GLU A 96 -0.31 2.44 -24.67
CA GLU A 96 -0.71 2.25 -26.10
C GLU A 96 -2.04 2.93 -26.51
#